data_AF-A0A2J8Q3U6-F1
#
_entry.id   AF-A0A2J8Q3U6-F1
#
_cell.length_a   1.000
_cell.length_b   1.000
_cell.length_c   1.000
_cell.angle_alpha   90.00
_cell.angle_beta   90.00
_cell.angle_gamma   90.00
#
_symmetry.space_group_name_H-M   'P 1'
#
loop_
_entity.id
_entity.type
_entity.pdbx_description
1 polymer ?
#
loop_
_entity_poly.entity_id
_entity_poly.type
_entity_poly.pdbx_seq_one_letter_code
_entity_poly.pdbx_strand_id
1 'polypeptide(L)'
;TLENQKGTGVKKSPMLCGQYPVKSEGKELKIVVQPETQHRARYLTEGSRGSVKDRTQQGFPTVKLEGHNEPVVLQVFVGNDSGRVKPHGFYQACRVTGRNTTPCKEVDIEGTTVIEVGLDPSNNMTLASASRSARNLKEKLA
;
A
#
# COMPACT_ATOMS: atom_id res chain seq x y z
N THR A 1 -0.61 3.16 51.27
CA THR A 1 -0.79 4.19 50.24
C THR A 1 0.53 4.39 49.53
N LEU A 2 0.59 4.08 48.25
CA LEU A 2 1.40 4.70 47.19
C LEU A 2 1.18 3.86 45.93
N GLU A 3 0.22 4.34 45.14
CA GLU A 3 -0.11 3.84 43.82
C GLU A 3 0.97 4.21 42.78
N ASN A 4 0.80 3.62 41.58
CA ASN A 4 1.03 4.26 40.27
C ASN A 4 2.45 4.10 39.65
N GLN A 5 2.68 3.82 38.36
CA GLN A 5 1.83 3.81 37.15
C GLN A 5 2.30 2.74 36.14
N LYS A 6 1.31 2.25 35.40
CA LYS A 6 1.35 1.31 34.28
C LYS A 6 1.94 2.02 33.04
N GLY A 7 3.12 1.57 32.57
CA GLY A 7 3.68 2.01 31.29
C GLY A 7 2.86 1.47 30.12
N THR A 8 2.18 2.35 29.40
CA THR A 8 1.50 2.03 28.15
C THR A 8 2.55 1.70 27.08
N GLY A 9 2.67 0.43 26.71
CA GLY A 9 3.51 -0.01 25.62
C GLY A 9 3.04 0.62 24.31
N VAL A 10 3.76 1.64 23.84
CA VAL A 10 3.63 2.16 22.48
C VAL A 10 3.99 1.01 21.54
N LYS A 11 2.99 0.40 20.91
CA LYS A 11 3.21 -0.54 19.81
C LYS A 11 3.84 0.26 18.68
N LYS A 12 5.18 0.28 18.61
CA LYS A 12 5.92 0.97 17.54
C LYS A 12 5.49 0.36 16.21
N SER A 13 4.80 1.15 15.40
CA SER A 13 4.51 0.81 14.01
C SER A 13 5.83 0.50 13.28
N PRO A 14 5.91 -0.56 12.48
CA PRO A 14 7.10 -0.84 11.69
C PRO A 14 7.46 0.36 10.80
N MET A 15 8.74 0.74 10.75
CA MET A 15 9.21 1.86 9.93
C MET A 15 9.15 1.49 8.44
N LEU A 16 8.75 2.43 7.57
CA LEU A 16 8.62 2.13 6.13
C LEU A 16 9.97 1.87 5.44
N CYS A 17 11.07 2.37 6.02
CA CYS A 17 12.43 2.16 5.52
C CYS A 17 13.15 0.93 6.12
N GLY A 18 12.44 0.11 6.91
CA GLY A 18 12.96 -1.14 7.45
C GLY A 18 13.27 -2.17 6.37
N GLN A 19 14.18 -3.09 6.67
CA GLN A 19 14.47 -4.22 5.79
C GLN A 19 13.58 -5.40 6.19
N TYR A 20 12.56 -5.68 5.37
CA TYR A 20 11.63 -6.78 5.59
C TYR A 20 11.86 -7.89 4.56
N PRO A 21 11.93 -9.16 4.98
CA PRO A 21 12.02 -10.27 4.05
C PRO A 21 10.67 -10.49 3.36
N VAL A 22 10.70 -10.96 2.11
CA VAL A 22 9.50 -11.34 1.34
C VAL A 22 8.83 -12.60 1.92
N LYS A 23 9.63 -13.46 2.56
CA LYS A 23 9.20 -14.72 3.18
C LYS A 23 9.77 -14.86 4.59
N SER A 24 8.93 -15.26 5.54
CA SER A 24 9.32 -15.54 6.92
C SER A 24 8.36 -16.55 7.55
N GLU A 25 8.85 -17.48 8.37
CA GLU A 25 8.01 -18.45 9.10
C GLU A 25 7.02 -19.23 8.22
N GLY A 26 7.41 -19.57 6.98
CA GLY A 26 6.51 -20.25 6.03
C GLY A 26 5.43 -19.35 5.41
N LYS A 27 5.39 -18.06 5.74
CA LYS A 27 4.51 -17.04 5.14
C LYS A 27 5.25 -16.32 4.03
N GLU A 28 4.59 -16.04 2.91
CA GLU A 28 5.17 -15.38 1.74
C GLU A 28 4.20 -14.39 1.11
N LEU A 29 4.63 -13.13 0.95
CA LEU A 29 3.84 -12.11 0.27
C LEU A 29 4.38 -11.91 -1.15
N LYS A 30 3.58 -12.20 -2.17
CA LYS A 30 4.02 -12.15 -3.57
C LYS A 30 3.09 -11.34 -4.46
N ILE A 31 3.68 -10.69 -5.45
CA ILE A 31 2.95 -10.07 -6.56
C ILE A 31 2.74 -11.13 -7.64
N VAL A 32 1.51 -11.59 -7.79
CA VAL A 32 1.11 -12.62 -8.77
C VAL A 32 0.90 -12.00 -10.15
N VAL A 33 0.36 -10.79 -10.20
CA VAL A 33 0.19 -10.01 -11.45
C VAL A 33 0.86 -8.65 -11.26
N GLN A 34 1.84 -8.36 -12.11
CA GLN A 34 2.64 -7.14 -12.05
C GLN A 34 1.84 -5.92 -12.54
N PRO A 35 2.09 -4.73 -11.98
CA PRO A 35 1.52 -3.50 -12.52
C PRO A 35 2.06 -3.20 -13.92
N GLU A 36 1.34 -2.32 -14.60
CA GLU A 36 1.79 -1.64 -15.80
C GLU A 36 3.16 -0.99 -15.60
N THR A 37 3.96 -0.95 -16.66
CA THR A 37 5.31 -0.37 -16.61
C THR A 37 5.29 1.14 -16.57
N GLN A 38 4.20 1.77 -16.98
CA GLN A 38 4.03 3.22 -16.99
C GLN A 38 2.63 3.58 -16.52
N HIS A 39 2.54 4.19 -15.35
CA HIS A 39 1.32 4.83 -14.86
C HIS A 39 1.53 6.33 -14.79
N ARG A 40 0.62 7.12 -15.38
CA ARG A 40 0.70 8.58 -15.31
C ARG A 40 0.09 9.07 -14.01
N ALA A 41 0.94 9.41 -13.03
CA ALA A 41 0.50 10.10 -11.82
C ALA A 41 -0.11 11.49 -12.12
N ARG A 42 -1.03 11.93 -11.25
CA ARG A 42 -1.61 13.30 -11.29
C ARG A 42 -1.09 14.16 -10.18
N TYR A 43 -1.05 15.46 -10.43
CA TYR A 43 -0.89 16.43 -9.36
C TYR A 43 -2.07 16.38 -8.40
N LEU A 44 -1.84 16.81 -7.15
CA LEU A 44 -2.88 16.86 -6.13
C LEU A 44 -4.12 17.67 -6.59
N THR A 45 -3.90 18.73 -7.37
CA THR A 45 -4.94 19.63 -7.90
C THR A 45 -5.77 19.04 -9.03
N GLU A 46 -5.33 17.95 -9.67
CA GLU A 46 -5.94 17.41 -10.90
C GLU A 46 -6.87 16.19 -10.66
N GLY A 47 -7.12 15.83 -9.39
CA GLY A 47 -7.82 14.59 -9.04
C GLY A 47 -7.05 13.32 -9.41
N SER A 48 -7.63 12.14 -9.16
CA SER A 48 -6.96 10.86 -9.47
C SER A 48 -7.02 10.51 -10.96
N ARG A 49 -6.02 9.78 -11.49
CA ARG A 49 -6.03 9.23 -12.88
C ARG A 49 -6.81 7.92 -13.02
N GLY A 50 -7.49 7.49 -11.95
CA GLY A 50 -7.93 6.12 -11.84
C GLY A 50 -6.77 5.20 -11.45
N SER A 51 -7.10 3.94 -11.24
CA SER A 51 -6.21 3.00 -10.56
C SER A 51 -5.14 2.43 -11.48
N VAL A 52 -4.00 2.07 -10.88
CA VAL A 52 -2.90 1.38 -11.57
C VAL A 52 -3.44 0.09 -12.18
N LYS A 53 -3.14 -0.12 -13.46
CA LYS A 53 -3.54 -1.31 -14.21
C LYS A 53 -2.46 -2.39 -14.16
N ASP A 54 -2.83 -3.61 -14.51
CA ASP A 54 -1.85 -4.63 -14.83
C ASP A 54 -1.21 -4.37 -16.20
N ARG A 55 -0.24 -5.20 -16.58
CA ARG A 55 0.42 -5.10 -17.88
C ARG A 55 -0.52 -5.32 -19.08
N THR A 56 -1.64 -6.01 -18.88
CA THR A 56 -2.62 -6.26 -19.95
C THR A 56 -3.56 -5.08 -20.18
N GLN A 57 -3.58 -4.11 -19.25
CA GLN A 57 -4.53 -2.99 -19.21
C GLN A 57 -5.99 -3.42 -19.01
N GLN A 58 -6.28 -4.72 -18.90
CA GLN A 58 -7.62 -5.26 -18.67
C GLN A 58 -7.89 -5.57 -17.19
N GLY A 59 -6.83 -5.65 -16.38
CA GLY A 59 -6.91 -6.04 -14.98
C GLY A 59 -6.25 -5.06 -14.03
N PHE A 60 -5.93 -5.58 -12.84
CA PHE A 60 -5.25 -4.85 -11.79
C PHE A 60 -4.09 -5.67 -11.24
N PRO A 61 -3.05 -5.03 -10.68
CA PRO A 61 -1.99 -5.72 -9.99
C PRO A 61 -2.58 -6.62 -8.90
N THR A 62 -2.06 -7.84 -8.79
CA THR A 62 -2.58 -8.85 -7.86
C THR A 62 -1.50 -9.25 -6.87
N VAL A 63 -1.82 -9.16 -5.58
CA VAL A 63 -0.96 -9.57 -4.47
C VAL A 63 -1.60 -10.76 -3.76
N LYS A 64 -0.79 -11.73 -3.32
CA LYS A 64 -1.24 -12.89 -2.56
C LYS A 64 -0.33 -13.12 -1.36
N LEU A 65 -0.95 -13.37 -0.20
CA LEU A 65 -0.26 -13.85 0.99
C LEU A 65 -0.46 -15.37 1.10
N GLU A 66 0.63 -16.13 1.07
CA GLU A 66 0.64 -17.58 1.27
C GLU A 66 1.16 -17.94 2.67
N GLY A 67 0.77 -19.11 3.18
CA GLY A 67 1.17 -19.57 4.51
C GLY A 67 0.46 -18.87 5.68
N HIS A 68 -0.61 -18.11 5.39
CA HIS A 68 -1.45 -17.46 6.39
C HIS A 68 -2.92 -17.58 5.99
N ASN A 69 -3.82 -17.70 6.96
CA ASN A 69 -5.26 -17.92 6.70
C ASN A 69 -6.16 -17.20 7.71
N GLU A 70 -5.70 -16.08 8.27
CA GLU A 70 -6.51 -15.18 9.09
C GLU A 70 -6.57 -13.80 8.41
N PRO A 71 -7.62 -13.00 8.66
CA PRO A 71 -7.71 -11.65 8.12
C PRO A 71 -6.53 -10.76 8.55
N VAL A 72 -5.92 -10.06 7.59
CA VAL A 72 -4.79 -9.14 7.84
C VAL A 72 -4.95 -7.84 7.07
N VAL A 73 -4.20 -6.82 7.49
CA VAL A 73 -4.11 -5.54 6.76
C VAL A 73 -2.86 -5.56 5.88
N LEU A 74 -3.05 -5.42 4.57
CA LEU A 74 -2.00 -5.13 3.62
C LEU A 74 -1.78 -3.62 3.53
N GLN A 75 -0.53 -3.20 3.67
CA GLN A 75 -0.09 -1.82 3.53
C GLN A 75 0.58 -1.61 2.17
N VAL A 76 0.20 -0.55 1.46
CA VAL A 76 0.72 -0.22 0.13
C VAL A 76 1.15 1.24 0.10
N PHE A 77 2.38 1.50 -0.32
CA PHE A 77 2.91 2.86 -0.52
C PHE A 77 3.76 2.91 -1.79
N VAL A 78 4.06 4.12 -2.26
CA VAL A 78 4.93 4.31 -3.43
C VAL A 78 6.39 4.36 -2.97
N GLY A 79 7.17 3.36 -3.37
CA GLY A 79 8.59 3.27 -3.09
C GLY A 79 9.49 3.83 -4.19
N ASN A 80 10.79 3.89 -3.93
CA ASN A 80 11.83 4.09 -4.93
C ASN A 80 11.92 2.92 -5.93
N ASP A 81 12.52 3.19 -7.09
CA ASP A 81 12.63 2.25 -8.21
C ASP A 81 13.78 1.23 -8.07
N SER A 82 14.78 1.55 -7.26
CA SER A 82 16.03 0.79 -7.18
C SER A 82 16.69 0.88 -5.80
N GLY A 83 17.43 -0.18 -5.44
CA GLY A 83 18.17 -0.25 -4.18
C GLY A 83 17.29 -0.61 -2.97
N ARG A 84 17.62 -0.06 -1.80
CA ARG A 84 16.86 -0.32 -0.56
C ARG A 84 15.50 0.38 -0.62
N VAL A 85 14.44 -0.34 -0.27
CA VAL A 85 13.07 0.19 -0.23
C VAL A 85 12.99 1.40 0.72
N LYS A 86 12.51 2.52 0.19
CA LYS A 86 12.20 3.77 0.90
C LYS A 86 10.99 4.44 0.23
N PRO A 87 10.17 5.20 0.97
CA PRO A 87 9.14 6.03 0.36
C PRO A 87 9.69 6.97 -0.72
N HIS A 88 8.93 7.16 -1.80
CA HIS A 88 9.32 8.00 -2.91
C HIS A 88 9.15 9.50 -2.58
N GLY A 89 10.18 10.32 -2.79
CA GLY A 89 10.16 11.74 -2.38
C GLY A 89 9.21 12.64 -3.19
N PHE A 90 8.79 12.23 -4.39
CA PHE A 90 7.91 13.01 -5.27
C PHE A 90 6.56 12.35 -5.59
N TYR A 91 6.31 11.14 -5.10
CA TYR A 91 5.08 10.41 -5.40
C TYR A 91 4.46 9.85 -4.12
N GLN A 92 3.15 9.98 -3.97
CA GLN A 92 2.38 9.45 -2.85
C GLN A 92 1.32 8.50 -3.35
N ALA A 93 0.94 7.52 -2.54
CA ALA A 93 -0.21 6.70 -2.87
C ALA A 93 -1.51 7.52 -2.76
N CYS A 94 -2.54 7.11 -3.48
CA CYS A 94 -3.86 7.65 -3.30
C CYS A 94 -4.94 6.60 -3.50
N ARG A 95 -6.00 6.72 -2.73
CA ARG A 95 -7.22 5.97 -2.88
C ARG A 95 -8.00 6.52 -4.07
N VAL A 96 -8.44 5.60 -4.91
CA VAL A 96 -9.43 5.86 -5.94
C VAL A 96 -10.78 5.40 -5.41
N THR A 97 -11.78 6.27 -5.46
CA THR A 97 -13.14 5.98 -5.05
C THR A 97 -14.03 5.69 -6.26
N GLY A 98 -14.95 4.75 -6.12
CA GLY A 98 -15.92 4.41 -7.17
C GLY A 98 -16.84 3.27 -6.76
N ARG A 99 -17.88 3.01 -7.56
CA ARG A 99 -18.90 1.98 -7.25
C ARG A 99 -18.34 0.56 -7.12
N ASN A 100 -17.23 0.26 -7.79
CA ASN A 100 -16.63 -1.08 -7.83
C ASN A 100 -15.22 -1.12 -7.19
N THR A 101 -14.88 -0.15 -6.34
CA THR A 101 -13.56 -0.10 -5.69
C THR A 101 -13.56 -0.88 -4.39
N THR A 102 -12.54 -1.72 -4.16
CA THR A 102 -12.29 -2.35 -2.86
C THR A 102 -12.12 -1.28 -1.76
N PRO A 103 -12.83 -1.37 -0.64
CA PRO A 103 -12.65 -0.46 0.48
C PRO A 103 -11.19 -0.42 0.97
N CYS A 104 -10.68 0.79 1.23
CA CYS A 104 -9.38 1.00 1.83
C CYS A 104 -9.32 2.34 2.57
N LYS A 105 -8.31 2.48 3.43
CA LYS A 105 -8.02 3.70 4.20
C LYS A 105 -6.71 4.31 3.73
N GLU A 106 -6.62 5.65 3.75
CA GLU A 106 -5.35 6.36 3.65
C GLU A 106 -4.87 6.66 5.09
N VAL A 107 -3.62 6.32 5.39
CA VAL A 107 -2.98 6.60 6.69
C VAL A 107 -1.66 7.30 6.41
N ASP A 108 -1.35 8.33 7.19
CA ASP A 108 -0.02 8.96 7.16
C ASP A 108 0.93 8.19 8.07
N ILE A 109 2.04 7.72 7.51
CA ILE A 109 3.12 7.07 8.25
C ILE A 109 4.42 7.78 7.84
N GLU A 110 5.03 8.51 8.78
CA GLU A 110 6.29 9.23 8.55
C GLU A 110 6.22 10.20 7.35
N GLY A 111 5.07 10.87 7.14
CA GLY A 111 4.85 11.78 6.00
C GLY A 111 4.63 11.06 4.66
N THR A 112 4.43 9.74 4.68
CA THR A 112 4.08 8.92 3.52
C THR A 112 2.63 8.48 3.64
N THR A 113 1.84 8.72 2.59
CA THR A 113 0.50 8.18 2.44
C THR A 113 0.58 6.67 2.15
N VAL A 114 0.11 5.88 3.11
CA VAL A 114 -0.01 4.42 3.03
C VAL A 114 -1.48 4.05 2.85
N ILE A 115 -1.75 3.18 1.88
CA ILE A 115 -3.08 2.60 1.66
C ILE A 115 -3.19 1.30 2.43
N GLU A 116 -4.14 1.24 3.35
CA GLU A 116 -4.47 0.04 4.12
C GLU A 116 -5.69 -0.67 3.54
N VAL A 117 -5.57 -1.97 3.29
CA VAL A 117 -6.63 -2.81 2.75
C VAL A 117 -6.66 -4.17 3.44
N GLY A 118 -7.85 -4.72 3.68
CA GLY A 118 -7.99 -6.07 4.20
C GLY A 118 -7.62 -7.13 3.17
N LEU A 119 -6.85 -8.13 3.58
CA LEU A 119 -6.79 -9.45 2.97
C LEU A 119 -7.61 -10.41 3.82
N ASP A 120 -8.42 -11.23 3.16
CA ASP A 120 -9.34 -12.14 3.82
C ASP A 120 -9.21 -13.56 3.25
N PRO A 121 -9.32 -14.60 4.11
CA PRO A 121 -9.28 -16.00 3.67
C PRO A 121 -10.37 -16.35 2.66
N SER A 122 -11.53 -15.69 2.72
CA SER A 122 -12.64 -15.91 1.77
C SER A 122 -12.26 -15.64 0.31
N ASN A 123 -11.22 -14.83 0.07
CA ASN A 123 -10.67 -14.58 -1.27
C ASN A 123 -9.27 -15.19 -1.44
N ASN A 124 -9.00 -16.32 -0.78
CA ASN A 124 -7.71 -17.03 -0.83
C ASN A 124 -6.52 -16.12 -0.52
N MET A 125 -6.69 -15.18 0.44
CA MET A 125 -5.66 -14.20 0.83
C MET A 125 -5.07 -13.43 -0.37
N THR A 126 -5.91 -13.20 -1.39
CA THR A 126 -5.54 -12.57 -2.66
C THR A 126 -6.27 -11.25 -2.82
N LEU A 127 -5.57 -10.24 -3.34
CA LEU A 127 -6.14 -8.93 -3.66
C LEU A 127 -5.76 -8.52 -5.07
N ALA A 128 -6.76 -8.39 -5.93
CA ALA A 128 -6.68 -7.73 -7.23
C ALA A 128 -7.58 -6.49 -7.19
N SER A 129 -7.02 -5.30 -6.92
CA SER A 129 -7.83 -4.13 -6.54
C SER A 129 -7.62 -2.88 -7.37
N ALA A 130 -8.76 -2.37 -7.84
CA ALA A 130 -8.95 -1.13 -8.56
C ALA A 130 -9.00 0.14 -7.68
N SER A 131 -8.46 0.15 -6.47
CA SER A 131 -8.65 1.29 -5.54
C SER A 131 -7.40 2.11 -5.25
N ARG A 132 -6.29 1.87 -5.96
CA ARG A 132 -5.00 2.50 -5.66
C ARG A 132 -4.38 3.13 -6.90
N SER A 133 -3.88 4.35 -6.75
CA SER A 133 -3.15 5.11 -7.76
C SER A 133 -1.97 5.86 -7.11
N ALA A 134 -1.22 6.62 -7.89
CA ALA A 134 -0.14 7.47 -7.44
C ALA A 134 -0.45 8.96 -7.75
N ARG A 135 -0.16 9.82 -6.78
CA ARG A 135 -0.18 11.29 -6.90
C ARG A 135 1.25 11.80 -7.00
N ASN A 136 1.48 12.77 -7.87
CA ASN A 136 2.71 13.55 -7.97
C ASN A 136 2.63 14.73 -7.00
N LEU A 137 3.64 14.86 -6.14
CA LEU A 137 3.76 15.91 -5.13
C LEU A 137 4.40 17.18 -5.65
N LYS A 138 5.05 17.15 -6.83
CA LYS A 138 5.53 18.39 -7.44
C LYS A 138 4.31 19.18 -7.89
N GLU A 139 3.99 20.29 -7.23
CA GLU A 139 3.05 21.24 -7.81
C GLU A 139 3.64 21.72 -9.14
N LYS A 140 2.77 21.92 -10.13
CA LYS A 140 3.17 22.63 -11.34
C LYS A 140 3.42 24.08 -10.92
N LEU A 141 4.65 24.39 -10.48
CA LEU A 141 5.16 25.75 -10.48
C LEU A 141 5.16 26.18 -11.95
N ALA A 142 4.05 26.78 -12.38
CA ALA A 142 3.87 27.41 -13.68
C ALA A 142 3.20 28.75 -13.43
#